data_AF-A0A2X1LM46-F1
#
_entry.id   AF-A0A2X1LM46-F1
#
_cell.length_a   1.000
_cell.length_b   1.000
_cell.length_c   1.000
_cell.angle_alpha   90.00
_cell.angle_beta   90.00
_cell.angle_gamma   90.00
#
_symmetry.space_group_name_H-M   'P 1'
#
loop_
_entity.id
_entity.type
_entity.pdbx_description
1 polymer ?
#
loop_
_entity_poly.entity_id
_entity_poly.type
_entity_poly.pdbx_seq_one_letter_code
_entity_poly.pdbx_strand_id
1 'polypeptide(L)'
;MKKVSELETLVAQAKEADKGGMNFSFINSAGQYQLEAKKYVRRIRDKVPYSDWDKEQLQDANSSWMVEDSFPRALREYNEMVDDYNSLR
;
A
#
# COMPACT_ATOMS: atom_id res chain seq x y z
N MET A 1 -14.25 -0.48 -4.68
CA MET A 1 -13.93 0.56 -3.67
C MET A 1 -14.33 0.19 -2.25
N LYS A 2 -15.44 -0.51 -2.01
CA LYS A 2 -15.87 -0.92 -0.65
C LYS A 2 -14.74 -1.48 0.23
N LYS A 3 -13.92 -2.41 -0.30
CA LYS A 3 -12.78 -3.00 0.40
C LYS A 3 -11.67 -2.01 0.77
N VAL A 4 -11.40 -1.01 -0.08
CA VAL A 4 -10.42 0.05 0.21
C VAL A 4 -10.93 0.94 1.35
N SER A 5 -12.21 1.28 1.34
CA SER A 5 -12.83 2.06 2.41
C SER A 5 -12.93 1.30 3.74
N GLU A 6 -13.16 -0.01 3.68
CA GLU A 6 -13.04 -0.90 4.85
C GLU A 6 -11.61 -0.87 5.40
N LEU A 7 -10.58 -0.97 4.56
CA LEU A 7 -9.18 -0.89 4.96
C LEU A 7 -8.82 0.45 5.61
N GLU A 8 -9.27 1.57 5.03
CA GLU A 8 -9.11 2.91 5.62
C GLU A 8 -9.68 2.99 7.03
N THR A 9 -10.87 2.43 7.22
CA THR A 9 -11.55 2.41 8.52
C THR A 9 -10.76 1.59 9.54
N LEU A 10 -10.26 0.42 9.14
CA LEU A 10 -9.46 -0.46 10.00
C LEU A 10 -8.13 0.18 10.42
N VAL A 11 -7.43 0.84 9.49
CA VAL A 11 -6.18 1.55 9.80
C VAL A 11 -6.43 2.71 10.76
N ALA A 12 -7.52 3.47 10.57
CA ALA A 12 -7.88 4.54 11.48
C ALA A 12 -8.19 4.02 12.89
N GLN A 13 -8.96 2.92 13.00
CA GLN A 13 -9.25 2.27 14.28
C GLN A 13 -7.99 1.76 14.97
N ALA A 14 -7.05 1.16 14.21
CA ALA A 14 -5.78 0.69 14.75
C ALA A 14 -4.93 1.85 15.31
N LYS A 15 -4.87 2.98 14.60
CA LYS A 15 -4.19 4.20 15.07
C LYS A 15 -4.79 4.73 16.38
N GLU A 16 -6.11 4.77 16.49
CA GLU A 16 -6.80 5.22 17.71
C GLU A 16 -6.61 4.26 18.89
N ALA A 17 -6.49 2.96 18.60
CA ALA A 17 -6.28 1.93 19.62
C ALA A 17 -4.83 1.90 20.14
N ASP A 18 -3.84 2.24 19.31
CA ASP A 18 -2.41 2.21 19.68
C ASP A 18 -1.94 3.47 20.42
N LYS A 19 -2.61 3.79 21.54
CA LYS A 19 -2.25 4.93 22.40
C LYS A 19 -0.87 4.79 23.07
N GLY A 20 -0.31 3.57 23.08
CA GLY A 20 0.99 3.25 23.68
C GLY A 20 2.17 3.23 22.70
N GLY A 21 1.93 3.37 21.39
CA GLY A 21 2.97 3.39 20.36
C GLY A 21 3.75 2.09 20.18
N MET A 22 3.36 1.00 20.85
CA MET A 22 4.06 -0.28 20.77
C MET A 22 3.94 -0.92 19.38
N ASN A 23 2.87 -0.61 18.64
CA ASN A 23 2.63 -1.15 17.31
C ASN A 23 2.88 -0.11 16.19
N PHE A 24 3.62 0.96 16.51
CA PHE A 24 3.78 2.12 15.62
C PHE A 24 4.33 1.73 14.23
N SER A 25 5.31 0.81 14.14
CA SER A 25 5.88 0.37 12.85
C SER A 25 4.80 -0.22 11.96
N PHE A 26 4.12 -1.27 12.45
CA PHE A 26 3.05 -1.96 11.74
C PHE A 26 1.89 -1.04 11.35
N ILE A 27 1.46 -0.15 12.24
CA ILE A 27 0.32 0.74 11.98
C ILE A 27 0.68 1.79 10.91
N ASN A 28 1.93 2.24 10.85
CA ASN A 28 2.38 3.14 9.81
C ASN A 28 2.48 2.46 8.45
N SER A 29 3.11 1.28 8.37
CA SER A 29 3.21 0.53 7.12
C SER A 29 1.83 0.07 6.63
N ALA A 30 0.90 -0.28 7.53
CA ALA A 30 -0.50 -0.51 7.17
C ALA A 30 -1.16 0.73 6.54
N GLY A 31 -0.82 1.92 7.02
CA GLY A 31 -1.24 3.19 6.42
C GLY A 31 -0.65 3.43 5.03
N GLN A 32 0.63 3.10 4.81
CA GLN A 32 1.26 3.21 3.50
C GLN A 32 0.67 2.23 2.49
N TYR A 33 0.49 0.97 2.87
CA TYR A 33 -0.19 -0.02 2.06
C TYR A 33 -1.60 0.44 1.68
N GLN A 34 -2.37 0.94 2.66
CA GLN A 34 -3.71 1.48 2.41
C GLN A 34 -3.70 2.62 1.39
N LEU A 35 -2.72 3.52 1.45
CA LEU A 35 -2.58 4.65 0.53
C LEU A 35 -2.28 4.17 -0.89
N GLU A 36 -1.27 3.31 -1.06
CA GLU A 36 -0.83 2.82 -2.37
C GLU A 36 -1.88 1.88 -3.01
N ALA A 37 -2.53 1.04 -2.22
CA ALA A 37 -3.65 0.22 -2.69
C ALA A 37 -4.82 1.09 -3.20
N LYS A 38 -5.12 2.20 -2.51
CA LYS A 38 -6.17 3.14 -2.94
C LYS A 38 -5.81 3.84 -4.25
N LYS A 39 -4.56 4.28 -4.39
CA LYS A 39 -4.03 4.89 -5.61
C LYS A 39 -4.13 3.93 -6.81
N TYR A 40 -3.64 2.70 -6.65
CA TYR A 40 -3.72 1.66 -7.67
C TYR A 40 -5.17 1.35 -8.09
N VAL A 41 -6.07 1.14 -7.13
CA VAL A 41 -7.48 0.86 -7.43
C VAL A 41 -8.15 2.04 -8.14
N ARG A 42 -7.80 3.29 -7.80
CA ARG A 42 -8.28 4.49 -8.50
C ARG A 42 -7.79 4.54 -9.94
N ARG A 43 -6.50 4.31 -10.19
CA ARG A 43 -5.94 4.23 -11.55
C ARG A 43 -6.70 3.23 -12.42
N ILE A 44 -6.96 2.02 -11.91
CA ILE A 44 -7.75 1.01 -12.63
C ILE A 44 -9.18 1.47 -12.88
N ARG A 45 -9.85 1.99 -11.85
CA ARG A 45 -11.24 2.47 -11.95
C ARG A 45 -11.37 3.58 -13.00
N ASP A 46 -10.45 4.54 -12.97
CA ASP A 46 -10.46 5.72 -13.82
C ASP A 46 -9.80 5.45 -15.19
N LYS A 47 -9.29 4.23 -15.42
CA LYS A 47 -8.61 3.81 -16.65
C LYS A 47 -7.46 4.73 -17.04
N VAL A 48 -6.72 5.25 -16.05
CA VAL A 48 -5.59 6.14 -16.30
C VAL A 48 -4.45 5.31 -16.90
N PRO A 49 -4.01 5.60 -18.14
CA PRO A 49 -2.94 4.85 -18.77
C PRO A 49 -1.60 5.13 -18.07
N TYR A 50 -0.72 4.13 -18.07
CA TYR A 50 0.69 4.34 -17.75
C TYR A 50 1.39 5.08 -18.89
N SER A 51 2.41 5.87 -18.56
CA SER A 51 3.32 6.42 -19.56
C SER A 51 4.12 5.29 -20.22
N ASP A 52 4.74 5.55 -21.36
CA ASP A 52 5.53 4.51 -22.03
C ASP A 52 6.77 4.09 -21.22
N TRP A 53 7.37 5.03 -20.48
CA TRP A 53 8.44 4.75 -19.54
C TRP A 53 7.97 3.90 -18.34
N ASP A 54 6.79 4.21 -17.78
CA ASP A 54 6.21 3.41 -16.70
C ASP A 54 5.91 1.99 -17.18
N LYS A 55 5.43 1.83 -18.41
CA LYS A 55 5.17 0.50 -18.99
C LYS A 55 6.45 -0.32 -19.11
N GLU A 56 7.55 0.30 -19.52
CA GLU A 56 8.86 -0.35 -19.60
C GLU A 56 9.34 -0.78 -18.21
N GLN A 57 9.27 0.11 -17.23
CA GLN A 57 9.63 -0.17 -15.84
C GLN A 57 8.76 -1.29 -15.23
N LEU A 58 7.47 -1.35 -15.57
CA LEU A 58 6.58 -2.43 -15.11
C LEU A 58 6.97 -3.82 -15.64
N GLN A 59 7.74 -3.91 -16.74
CA GLN A 59 8.25 -5.18 -17.26
C GLN A 59 9.50 -5.66 -16.52
N ASP A 60 10.22 -4.78 -15.83
CA ASP A 60 11.40 -5.14 -15.04
C ASP A 60 11.00 -5.45 -13.59
N ALA A 61 11.22 -6.70 -13.18
CA ALA A 61 10.93 -7.15 -11.82
C ALA A 61 11.69 -6.32 -10.76
N ASN A 62 12.87 -5.78 -11.08
CA ASN A 62 13.71 -5.07 -10.11
C ASN A 62 13.29 -3.62 -9.86
N SER A 63 12.58 -3.00 -10.81
CA SER A 63 12.18 -1.59 -10.75
C SER A 63 10.66 -1.38 -10.79
N SER A 64 9.86 -2.42 -11.10
CA SER A 64 8.40 -2.32 -11.24
C SER A 64 7.69 -1.70 -10.02
N TRP A 65 8.21 -1.92 -8.81
CA TRP A 65 7.70 -1.34 -7.56
C TRP A 65 7.86 0.18 -7.48
N MET A 66 8.71 0.78 -8.31
CA MET A 66 8.93 2.22 -8.36
C MET A 66 7.83 2.96 -9.12
N VAL A 67 7.05 2.26 -9.94
CA VAL A 67 5.98 2.86 -10.73
C VAL A 67 4.83 3.25 -9.82
N GLU A 68 4.45 4.52 -9.85
CA GLU A 68 3.38 5.06 -9.00
C GLU A 68 2.01 4.49 -9.37
N ASP A 69 1.14 4.40 -8.35
CA ASP A 69 -0.22 3.85 -8.47
C ASP A 69 -0.26 2.46 -9.13
N SER A 70 0.81 1.67 -8.98
CA SER A 70 0.94 0.36 -9.61
C SER A 70 0.67 -0.78 -8.63
N PHE A 71 0.35 -1.96 -9.20
CA PHE A 71 0.23 -3.17 -8.39
C PHE A 71 1.53 -3.54 -7.69
N PRO A 72 2.72 -3.53 -8.36
CA PRO A 72 3.99 -3.79 -7.69
C PRO A 72 4.29 -2.82 -6.55
N ARG A 73 3.94 -1.54 -6.68
CA ARG A 73 4.08 -0.57 -5.57
C ARG A 73 3.23 -0.96 -4.38
N ALA A 74 1.93 -1.23 -4.59
CA ALA A 74 1.03 -1.65 -3.53
C ALA A 74 1.45 -2.99 -2.88
N LEU A 75 1.96 -3.94 -3.68
CA LEU A 75 2.48 -5.22 -3.20
C LEU A 75 3.73 -5.06 -2.32
N ARG A 76 4.64 -4.14 -2.68
CA ARG A 76 5.80 -3.84 -1.84
C ARG A 76 5.39 -3.33 -0.46
N GLU A 77 4.49 -2.34 -0.40
CA GLU A 77 4.03 -1.80 0.88
C GLU A 77 3.25 -2.85 1.70
N TYR A 78 2.54 -3.77 1.04
CA TYR A 78 1.92 -4.92 1.71
C TYR A 78 2.97 -5.82 2.37
N ASN A 79 4.04 -6.16 1.65
CA ASN A 79 5.12 -6.98 2.19
C ASN A 79 5.80 -6.28 3.37
N GLU A 80 6.08 -4.98 3.27
CA GLU A 80 6.64 -4.19 4.37
C GLU A 80 5.72 -4.18 5.60
N MET A 81 4.41 -4.04 5.41
CA MET A 81 3.42 -4.15 6.49
C MET A 81 3.43 -5.54 7.15
N VAL A 82 3.55 -6.61 6.35
CA VAL A 82 3.64 -7.98 6.87
C VAL A 82 4.94 -8.19 7.65
N ASP A 83 6.06 -7.67 7.17
CA ASP A 83 7.35 -7.75 7.84
C ASP A 83 7.33 -7.01 9.18
N ASP A 84 6.78 -5.80 9.22
CA ASP A 84 6.58 -5.06 10.47
C ASP A 84 5.68 -5.82 11.44
N TYR A 85 4.59 -6.41 10.96
CA TYR A 85 3.71 -7.25 11.79
C TYR A 85 4.46 -8.43 12.39
N ASN A 86 5.28 -9.12 11.59
CA ASN A 86 6.07 -10.26 12.02
C ASN A 86 7.14 -9.87 13.04
N SER A 87 7.62 -8.61 13.01
CA SER A 87 8.61 -8.08 13.96
C SER A 87 8.03 -7.77 15.36
N LEU A 88 6.71 -7.77 15.53
CA LEU A 88 6.05 -7.55 16.82
C LEU A 88 6.09 -8.79 17.74
N ARG A 89 6.70 -9.90 17.30
CA ARG A 89 6.79 -11.17 18.04
C ARG A 89 8.10 -11.35 18.78
#